data_AF-A0A1B3MVP6-F1
#
_entry.id   AF-A0A1B3MVP6-F1
#
_cell.length_a   1.000
_cell.length_b   1.000
_cell.length_c   1.000
_cell.angle_alpha   90.00
_cell.angle_beta   90.00
_cell.angle_gamma   90.00
#
_symmetry.space_group_name_H-M   'P 1'
#
loop_
_entity.id
_entity.type
_entity.pdbx_description
1 polymer ?
#
loop_
_entity_poly.entity_id
_entity_poly.type
_entity_poly.pdbx_seq_one_letter_code
_entity_poly.pdbx_strand_id
1 'polypeptide(L)'
;MRFERDHLIFKALCVLDEAVDQAREAPLRPPSAGVRFALAYLWAVAPSGDRKPYDEFWRVIQGIGCGHPNAHARETVRGQSAQTAFYPIARAAGVEPTVALSEAMRMARGGRRGPPVSPSGPRRR
;
A
#
# COMPACT_ATOMS: atom_id res chain seq x y z
N MET A 1 17.76 22.22 2.86
CA MET A 1 17.33 21.03 3.62
C MET A 1 17.67 19.79 2.80
N ARG A 2 18.54 18.91 3.31
CA ARG A 2 18.85 17.62 2.67
C ARG A 2 18.03 16.56 3.40
N PHE A 3 17.13 15.88 2.71
CA PHE A 3 16.43 14.74 3.29
C PHE A 3 17.35 13.53 3.22
N GLU A 4 17.49 12.83 4.35
CA GLU A 4 18.15 11.51 4.37
C GLU A 4 17.39 10.56 3.45
N ARG A 5 18.13 9.72 2.72
CA ARG A 5 17.58 8.79 1.72
C ARG A 5 16.43 7.95 2.29
N ASP A 6 16.60 7.46 3.51
CA ASP A 6 15.64 6.60 4.20
C ASP A 6 14.32 7.34 4.47
N HIS A 7 14.38 8.64 4.74
CA HIS A 7 13.18 9.45 4.95
C HIS A 7 12.39 9.63 3.65
N LEU A 8 13.07 9.76 2.50
CA LEU A 8 12.40 9.82 1.19
C LEU A 8 11.81 8.46 0.80
N ILE A 9 12.52 7.36 1.10
CA ILE A 9 11.99 5.99 0.92
C ILE A 9 10.72 5.82 1.74
N PHE A 10 10.74 6.17 3.03
CA PHE A 10 9.59 6.07 3.91
C PHE A 10 8.39 6.86 3.37
N LYS A 11 8.60 8.11 2.94
CA LYS A 11 7.52 8.94 2.35
C LYS A 11 6.94 8.32 1.08
N ALA A 12 7.79 7.77 0.20
CA ALA A 12 7.33 7.09 -1.01
C ALA A 12 6.52 5.83 -0.67
N LEU A 13 6.95 5.06 0.34
CA LEU A 13 6.19 3.90 0.84
C LEU A 13 4.84 4.32 1.43
N CYS A 14 4.77 5.43 2.17
CA CYS A 14 3.50 5.98 2.66
C CYS A 14 2.52 6.29 1.53
N VAL A 15 3.00 6.84 0.40
CA VAL A 15 2.17 7.11 -0.78
C VAL A 15 1.64 5.82 -1.40
N LEU A 16 2.45 4.76 -1.47
CA LEU A 16 2.00 3.46 -1.98
C LEU A 16 1.01 2.79 -1.03
N ASP A 17 1.24 2.86 0.29
CA ASP A 17 0.31 2.32 1.29
C ASP A 17 -1.04 3.06 1.27
N GLU A 18 -1.05 4.37 1.06
CA GLU A 18 -2.28 5.12 0.80
C GLU A 18 -3.01 4.61 -0.45
N ALA A 19 -2.26 4.33 -1.53
CA ALA A 19 -2.83 3.79 -2.75
C ALA A 19 -3.38 2.37 -2.54
N VAL A 20 -2.80 1.56 -1.65
CA VAL A 20 -3.38 0.26 -1.24
C VAL A 20 -4.73 0.47 -0.58
N ASP A 21 -4.83 1.41 0.36
CA ASP A 21 -6.09 1.73 1.03
C ASP A 21 -7.15 2.23 0.04
N GLN A 22 -6.82 3.17 -0.84
CA GLN A 22 -7.75 3.67 -1.85
C GLN A 22 -8.15 2.57 -2.85
N ALA A 23 -7.22 1.70 -3.23
CA ALA A 23 -7.49 0.59 -4.13
C ALA A 23 -8.48 -0.42 -3.53
N ARG A 24 -8.59 -0.54 -2.19
CA ARG A 24 -9.62 -1.39 -1.56
C ARG A 24 -11.03 -0.93 -1.94
N GLU A 25 -11.25 0.39 -1.96
CA GLU A 25 -12.56 0.99 -2.26
C GLU A 25 -12.86 0.95 -3.75
N ALA A 26 -11.93 1.42 -4.59
CA ALA A 26 -12.13 1.48 -6.03
C ALA A 26 -10.81 1.33 -6.81
N PRO A 27 -10.83 0.81 -8.05
CA PRO A 27 -9.64 0.82 -8.89
C PRO A 27 -9.13 2.25 -9.15
N LEU A 28 -7.83 2.47 -9.02
CA LEU A 28 -7.19 3.77 -9.24
C LEU A 28 -6.94 4.00 -10.73
N ARG A 29 -7.90 4.60 -11.44
CA ARG A 29 -7.80 4.89 -12.88
C ARG A 29 -8.14 6.36 -13.19
N PRO A 30 -7.15 7.21 -13.54
CA PRO A 30 -5.72 6.93 -13.59
C PRO A 30 -5.05 7.01 -12.19
N PRO A 31 -3.93 6.31 -11.95
CA PRO A 31 -3.16 6.51 -10.72
C PRO A 31 -2.64 7.95 -10.60
N SER A 32 -2.60 8.48 -9.37
CA SER A 32 -2.20 9.86 -9.11
C SER A 32 -0.73 10.12 -9.47
N ALA A 33 -0.37 11.39 -9.65
CA ALA A 33 1.03 11.78 -9.90
C ALA A 33 1.96 11.35 -8.75
N GLY A 34 1.47 11.39 -7.51
CA GLY A 34 2.20 10.93 -6.34
C GLY A 34 2.54 9.44 -6.41
N VAL A 35 1.58 8.59 -6.77
CA VAL A 35 1.80 7.15 -6.93
C VAL A 35 2.83 6.86 -8.03
N ARG A 36 2.69 7.53 -9.18
CA ARG A 36 3.64 7.38 -10.31
C ARG A 36 5.06 7.77 -9.90
N PHE A 37 5.20 8.91 -9.21
CA PHE A 37 6.48 9.38 -8.71
C PHE A 37 7.07 8.41 -7.68
N ALA A 38 6.27 7.95 -6.71
CA ALA A 38 6.73 7.03 -5.68
C ALA A 38 7.24 5.71 -6.27
N LEU A 39 6.52 5.13 -7.24
CA LEU A 39 6.96 3.92 -7.95
C LEU A 39 8.28 4.16 -8.70
N ALA A 40 8.36 5.25 -9.48
CA ALA A 40 9.56 5.56 -10.25
C ALA A 40 10.77 5.81 -9.34
N TYR A 41 10.60 6.56 -8.25
CA TYR A 41 11.64 6.84 -7.28
C TYR A 41 12.11 5.55 -6.59
N LEU A 42 11.19 4.73 -6.07
CA LEU A 42 11.54 3.50 -5.37
C LEU A 42 12.22 2.49 -6.28
N TRP A 43 11.86 2.43 -7.57
CA TRP A 43 12.57 1.62 -8.56
C TRP A 43 13.98 2.17 -8.83
N ALA A 44 14.13 3.48 -9.00
CA ALA A 44 15.42 4.11 -9.29
C ALA A 44 16.45 3.95 -8.15
N VAL A 45 15.99 3.84 -6.90
CA VAL A 45 16.87 3.68 -5.73
C VAL A 45 16.98 2.23 -5.24
N ALA A 46 16.29 1.28 -5.86
CA ALA A 46 16.35 -0.13 -5.50
C ALA A 46 17.62 -0.80 -6.05
N PRO A 47 18.38 -1.57 -5.24
CA PRO A 47 19.62 -2.19 -5.70
C PRO A 47 19.43 -3.29 -6.75
N SER A 48 18.26 -3.95 -6.78
CA SER A 48 18.04 -5.12 -7.63
C SER A 48 17.79 -4.78 -9.10
N GLY A 49 17.32 -3.57 -9.40
CA GLY A 49 16.85 -3.18 -10.73
C GLY A 49 15.61 -3.96 -11.23
N ASP A 50 15.04 -4.86 -10.42
CA ASP A 50 13.90 -5.69 -10.82
C ASP A 50 12.63 -4.84 -10.87
N ARG A 51 12.08 -4.73 -12.07
CA ARG A 51 10.87 -3.93 -12.34
C ARG A 51 9.58 -4.69 -12.02
N LYS A 52 9.61 -6.03 -11.93
CA LYS A 52 8.41 -6.85 -11.80
C LYS A 52 7.51 -6.46 -10.61
N PRO A 53 8.02 -6.21 -9.40
CA PRO A 53 7.19 -5.78 -8.27
C PRO A 53 6.40 -4.50 -8.55
N TYR A 54 7.03 -3.54 -9.23
CA TYR A 54 6.45 -2.22 -9.51
C TYR A 54 5.36 -2.31 -10.58
N ASP A 55 5.63 -3.07 -11.65
CA ASP A 55 4.64 -3.31 -12.70
C ASP A 55 3.44 -4.11 -12.15
N GLU A 56 3.69 -5.09 -11.28
CA GLU A 56 2.63 -5.87 -10.64
C GLU A 56 1.74 -5.00 -9.75
N PHE A 57 2.34 -4.20 -8.88
CA PHE A 57 1.61 -3.24 -8.04
C PHE A 57 0.76 -2.29 -8.90
N TRP A 58 1.35 -1.73 -9.97
CA TRP A 58 0.66 -0.85 -10.91
C TRP A 58 -0.58 -1.50 -11.54
N ARG A 59 -0.49 -2.77 -11.98
CA ARG A 59 -1.63 -3.50 -12.53
C ARG A 59 -2.72 -3.70 -11.49
N VAL A 60 -2.34 -4.12 -10.28
CA VAL A 60 -3.27 -4.48 -9.22
C VAL A 60 -4.05 -3.27 -8.70
N ILE A 61 -3.40 -2.12 -8.46
CA ILE A 61 -4.12 -0.92 -7.99
C ILE A 61 -5.13 -0.41 -9.02
N GLN A 62 -4.91 -0.70 -10.31
CA GLN A 62 -5.86 -0.45 -11.38
C GLN A 62 -6.93 -1.54 -11.49
N GLY A 63 -6.94 -2.56 -10.64
CA GLY A 63 -7.89 -3.68 -10.69
C GLY A 63 -7.70 -4.60 -11.90
N ILE A 64 -6.54 -4.58 -12.55
CA ILE A 64 -6.23 -5.46 -13.67
C ILE A 64 -5.91 -6.86 -13.11
N GLY A 65 -6.62 -7.88 -13.60
CA GLY A 65 -6.44 -9.26 -13.14
C GLY A 65 -7.26 -9.65 -11.91
N CYS A 66 -8.00 -8.72 -11.29
CA CYS A 66 -8.90 -8.99 -10.16
C CYS A 66 -10.28 -9.50 -10.62
N GLY A 67 -10.33 -10.40 -11.60
CA GLY A 67 -11.56 -10.90 -12.20
C GLY A 67 -12.31 -11.84 -11.24
N HIS A 68 -13.40 -11.37 -10.64
CA HIS A 68 -14.31 -12.20 -9.86
C HIS A 68 -15.77 -11.82 -10.18
N PRO A 69 -16.71 -12.77 -10.33
CA PRO A 69 -18.10 -12.44 -10.70
C PRO A 69 -18.79 -11.53 -9.68
N ASN A 70 -18.60 -11.81 -8.39
CA ASN A 70 -19.14 -11.01 -7.29
C ASN A 70 -18.34 -9.70 -7.10
N ALA A 71 -19.03 -8.55 -7.11
CA ALA A 71 -18.43 -7.22 -6.93
C ALA A 71 -17.72 -7.03 -5.59
N HIS A 72 -18.34 -7.43 -4.49
CA HIS A 72 -17.75 -7.36 -3.16
C HIS A 72 -16.49 -8.23 -3.03
N ALA A 73 -16.52 -9.42 -3.64
CA ALA A 73 -15.35 -10.27 -3.70
C ALA A 73 -14.22 -9.65 -4.55
N ARG A 74 -14.53 -8.92 -5.64
CA ARG A 74 -13.53 -8.17 -6.42
C ARG A 74 -12.83 -7.09 -5.60
N GLU A 75 -13.58 -6.36 -4.77
CA GLU A 75 -13.03 -5.34 -3.88
C GLU A 75 -12.07 -5.96 -2.86
N THR A 76 -12.49 -7.04 -2.22
CA THR A 76 -11.69 -7.76 -1.23
C THR A 76 -10.41 -8.33 -1.87
N VAL A 77 -10.53 -9.01 -3.00
CA VAL A 77 -9.38 -9.57 -3.74
C VAL A 77 -8.41 -8.46 -4.13
N ARG A 78 -8.89 -7.35 -4.69
CA ARG A 78 -8.04 -6.23 -5.09
C ARG A 78 -7.28 -5.64 -3.91
N GLY A 79 -7.97 -5.43 -2.79
CA GLY A 79 -7.36 -4.94 -1.55
C GLY A 79 -6.26 -5.84 -1.01
N GLN A 80 -6.49 -7.15 -1.01
CA GLN A 80 -5.50 -8.14 -0.59
C GLN A 80 -4.33 -8.21 -1.57
N SER A 81 -4.59 -8.30 -2.87
CA SER A 81 -3.55 -8.31 -3.90
C SER A 81 -2.69 -7.05 -3.86
N ALA A 82 -3.28 -5.87 -3.62
CA ALA A 82 -2.54 -4.61 -3.55
C ALA A 82 -1.58 -4.61 -2.37
N GLN A 83 -2.04 -5.10 -1.21
CA GLN A 83 -1.18 -5.28 -0.04
C GLN A 83 -0.05 -6.29 -0.31
N THR A 84 -0.37 -7.43 -0.94
CA THR A 84 0.63 -8.44 -1.30
C THR A 84 1.66 -7.89 -2.28
N ALA A 85 1.25 -7.11 -3.28
CA ALA A 85 2.14 -6.50 -4.27
C ALA A 85 3.02 -5.38 -3.68
N PHE A 86 2.59 -4.75 -2.58
CA PHE A 86 3.37 -3.74 -1.88
C PHE A 86 4.61 -4.33 -1.17
N TYR A 87 4.50 -5.52 -0.57
CA TYR A 87 5.57 -6.08 0.26
C TYR A 87 6.91 -6.30 -0.46
N PRO A 88 6.94 -6.84 -1.69
CA PRO A 88 8.20 -6.94 -2.43
C PRO A 88 8.84 -5.59 -2.74
N ILE A 89 8.05 -4.52 -2.94
CA ILE A 89 8.57 -3.16 -3.16
C ILE A 89 9.23 -2.62 -1.89
N ALA A 90 8.58 -2.79 -0.73
CA ALA A 90 9.16 -2.39 0.55
C ALA A 90 10.51 -3.07 0.78
N ARG A 91 10.57 -4.40 0.56
CA ARG A 91 11.82 -5.16 0.67
C ARG A 91 12.89 -4.73 -0.33
N ALA A 92 12.51 -4.47 -1.58
CA ALA A 92 13.45 -3.96 -2.61
C ALA A 92 14.03 -2.59 -2.24
N ALA A 93 13.28 -1.78 -1.49
CA ALA A 93 13.74 -0.52 -0.93
C ALA A 93 14.55 -0.67 0.38
N GLY A 94 14.81 -1.91 0.84
CA GLY A 94 15.56 -2.21 2.06
C GLY A 94 14.73 -2.10 3.35
N VAL A 95 13.40 -2.05 3.26
CA VAL A 95 12.50 -1.90 4.40
C VAL A 95 11.70 -3.19 4.60
N GLU A 96 11.84 -3.83 5.75
CA GLU A 96 11.05 -5.04 6.04
C GLU A 96 9.58 -4.68 6.37
N PRO A 97 8.59 -5.25 5.65
CA PRO A 97 7.18 -4.99 5.89
C PRO A 97 6.70 -5.65 7.19
N THR A 98 6.89 -4.93 8.30
CA THR A 98 6.45 -5.32 9.64
C THR A 98 5.13 -4.63 10.03
N VAL A 99 4.51 -5.11 11.11
CA VAL A 99 3.36 -4.42 11.73
C VAL A 99 3.75 -3.01 12.15
N ALA A 100 4.95 -2.83 12.73
CA ALA A 100 5.46 -1.53 13.14
C ALA A 100 5.59 -0.54 11.96
N LEU A 101 6.06 -1.01 10.79
CA LEU A 101 6.08 -0.18 9.58
C LEU A 101 4.67 0.24 9.18
N SER A 102 3.72 -0.70 9.20
CA SER A 102 2.33 -0.45 8.81
C SER A 102 1.68 0.58 9.75
N GLU A 103 1.92 0.48 11.05
CA GLU A 103 1.50 1.47 12.04
C GLU A 103 2.15 2.83 11.82
N ALA A 104 3.46 2.88 11.56
CA ALA A 104 4.19 4.12 11.29
C ALA A 104 3.64 4.85 10.06
N MET A 105 3.37 4.13 8.97
CA MET A 105 2.77 4.70 7.76
C MET A 105 1.36 5.22 8.03
N ARG A 106 0.54 4.48 8.79
CA ARG A 106 -0.81 4.93 9.19
C ARG A 106 -0.76 6.21 10.03
N MET A 107 0.19 6.32 10.96
CA MET A 107 0.39 7.54 11.75
C MET A 107 0.84 8.72 10.87
N ALA A 108 1.76 8.47 9.93
CA ALA A 108 2.29 9.49 9.02
C ALA A 108 1.22 10.09 8.09
N ARG A 109 0.18 9.33 7.73
CA ARG A 109 -0.98 9.81 6.97
C ARG A 109 -1.96 10.68 7.78
N GLY A 110 -1.64 10.99 9.04
CA GLY A 110 -2.51 11.78 9.91
C GLY A 110 -3.63 10.97 10.56
N GLY A 111 -3.42 9.65 10.72
CA GLY A 111 -4.33 8.78 11.45
C GLY A 111 -4.52 9.25 12.89
N ARG A 112 -5.55 10.06 13.13
CA ARG A 112 -6.24 10.08 14.43
C ARG A 112 -6.52 8.63 14.80
N ARG A 113 -6.17 8.22 16.03
CA ARG A 113 -6.64 6.97 16.65
C ARG A 113 -8.10 6.74 16.24
N GLY A 114 -8.35 5.72 15.40
CA GLY A 114 -9.70 5.15 15.34
C GLY A 114 -10.10 4.74 16.76
N PRO A 115 -11.38 4.84 17.13
CA PRO A 115 -11.82 4.46 18.47
C PRO A 115 -11.38 3.02 18.75
N PRO A 116 -11.00 2.70 20.00
CA PRO A 116 -10.68 1.33 20.36
C PRO A 116 -11.87 0.46 19.99
N VAL A 117 -11.62 -0.65 19.29
CA VAL A 117 -12.60 -1.72 19.13
C VAL A 117 -13.15 -2.03 20.52
N SER A 118 -14.40 -1.63 20.77
CA SER A 118 -15.06 -1.93 22.04
C SER A 118 -15.07 -3.44 22.21
N PRO A 119 -14.64 -3.99 23.36
CA PRO A 119 -14.82 -5.40 23.63
C PRO A 119 -16.32 -5.67 23.55
N SER A 120 -16.71 -6.52 22.61
CA SER A 120 -18.06 -6.99 22.41
C SER A 120 -18.66 -7.42 23.75
N GLY A 121 -19.63 -6.63 24.24
CA GLY A 121 -20.43 -6.92 25.42
C GLY A 121 -21.26 -8.21 25.27
N PRO A 122 -21.79 -8.74 26.38
CA PRO A 122 -22.01 -10.18 26.54
C PRO A 122 -23.18 -10.69 25.69
N ARG A 123 -22.99 -11.89 25.11
CA ARG A 123 -24.09 -12.69 24.57
C ARG A 123 -25.05 -13.04 25.70
N ARG A 124 -26.22 -12.40 25.74
CA ARG A 124 -27.35 -12.88 26.54
C ARG A 124 -27.86 -14.19 25.93
N ARG A 125 -27.93 -15.22 26.77
CA ARG A 125 -28.78 -16.40 26.59
C ARG A 125 -30.14 -16.12 27.22
#